data_AF-A0A813QQB9-F1
#
_entry.id   AF-A0A813QQB9-F1
#
_cell.length_a   1.000
_cell.length_b   1.000
_cell.length_c   1.000
_cell.angle_alpha   90.00
_cell.angle_beta   90.00
_cell.angle_gamma   90.00
#
_symmetry.space_group_name_H-M   'P 1'
#
loop_
_entity.id
_entity.type
_entity.pdbx_description
1 polymer ?
#
loop_
_entity_poly.entity_id
_entity_poly.type
_entity_poly.pdbx_seq_one_letter_code
_entity_poly.pdbx_strand_id
1 'polypeptide(L)'
;MFTLSGRQQYLSGWILISSFGILNALQDHLGRSPPVKVCPGSQLLCGDRTCYDPATRICTEHGKVTQCVSVCGNQCYNSNTHHCLNGTICRLFEQLCTVKYDIYISKVHNSLSNQCYNPKDQACLNNTLCDRSQVCNHQCLEGNQLCVRNKTVCNFPNGNWYYVFRSTLTTVESCNGICYNTSIQHCINNTLRCADNNNCSGTCYNSSTHKCLNGTICTLRQQVCDTYSPYMNQCYDPIEQLCYNNTLCNRASRSCKQQCLQNNQICVNDNTICNTTLSYDLYNQNQIQLCDGICYDTSVHRCVRGNLEIISTTIVRVSSDRRWILWGLSSIDCYIIILFCMVIYCILRLSHPFLATAEKSVHPDLDQIQLIKNDQSPSQTTY
;
A
#
# COMPACT_ATOMS: atom_id res chain seq x y z
N MET A 1 -45.46 -59.00 84.90
CA MET A 1 -44.47 -58.37 84.01
C MET A 1 -45.22 -57.94 82.76
N PHE A 2 -45.25 -56.62 82.54
CA PHE A 2 -45.94 -55.77 81.55
C PHE A 2 -47.10 -56.27 80.67
N THR A 3 -48.17 -55.45 80.72
CA THR A 3 -49.39 -55.38 79.91
C THR A 3 -49.30 -54.29 78.82
N LEU A 4 -50.34 -54.26 77.96
CA LEU A 4 -50.87 -53.17 77.07
C LEU A 4 -50.35 -53.15 75.61
N SER A 5 -51.21 -53.40 74.60
CA SER A 5 -52.17 -52.49 73.90
C SER A 5 -51.45 -51.52 72.96
N GLY A 6 -51.83 -51.21 71.71
CA GLY A 6 -53.04 -51.40 70.91
C GLY A 6 -52.91 -50.56 69.62
N ARG A 7 -53.75 -50.88 68.65
CA ARG A 7 -54.06 -50.31 67.31
C ARG A 7 -53.76 -48.82 66.94
N GLN A 8 -53.33 -48.67 65.66
CA GLN A 8 -53.83 -47.79 64.56
C GLN A 8 -53.31 -46.34 64.33
N GLN A 9 -53.19 -46.03 63.02
CA GLN A 9 -53.17 -44.75 62.29
C GLN A 9 -51.79 -44.14 61.95
N TYR A 10 -51.50 -44.00 60.64
CA TYR A 10 -51.19 -42.73 59.95
C TYR A 10 -50.93 -43.01 58.45
N LEU A 11 -52.03 -43.01 57.69
CA LEU A 11 -52.08 -43.08 56.22
C LEU A 11 -52.86 -41.82 55.78
N SER A 12 -52.18 -40.69 55.63
CA SER A 12 -52.66 -39.47 54.94
C SER A 12 -51.63 -38.35 55.14
N GLY A 13 -51.00 -37.90 54.06
CA GLY A 13 -50.05 -36.78 54.11
C GLY A 13 -49.12 -36.66 52.91
N TRP A 14 -48.97 -37.73 52.12
CA TRP A 14 -48.20 -37.71 50.86
C TRP A 14 -49.00 -37.19 49.64
N ILE A 15 -50.11 -36.48 49.87
CA ILE A 15 -51.03 -36.02 48.80
C ILE A 15 -50.88 -34.52 48.50
N LEU A 16 -50.07 -33.75 49.25
CA LEU A 16 -50.00 -32.29 49.07
C LEU A 16 -48.75 -31.74 48.37
N ILE A 17 -47.78 -32.58 48.00
CA ILE A 17 -46.53 -32.11 47.35
C ILE A 17 -46.54 -32.32 45.83
N SER A 18 -47.40 -33.19 45.28
CA SER A 18 -47.46 -33.45 43.82
C SER A 18 -48.35 -32.49 43.03
N SER A 19 -49.25 -31.74 43.67
CA SER A 19 -50.20 -30.84 42.99
C SER A 19 -49.63 -29.44 42.70
N PHE A 20 -48.61 -28.99 43.43
CA PHE A 20 -47.95 -27.69 43.15
C PHE A 20 -46.95 -27.75 41.98
N GLY A 21 -46.34 -28.91 41.70
CA GLY A 21 -45.47 -29.08 40.54
C GLY A 21 -46.24 -29.08 39.21
N ILE A 22 -47.47 -29.58 39.21
CA ILE A 22 -48.31 -29.65 38.01
C ILE A 22 -48.93 -28.28 37.68
N LEU A 23 -49.31 -27.46 38.67
CA LEU A 23 -49.84 -26.12 38.41
C LEU A 23 -48.78 -25.18 37.80
N ASN A 24 -47.53 -25.21 38.28
CA ASN A 24 -46.47 -24.36 37.73
C ASN A 24 -46.00 -24.81 36.33
N ALA A 25 -46.05 -26.10 36.03
CA ALA A 25 -45.75 -26.61 34.69
C ALA A 25 -46.88 -26.32 33.67
N LEU A 26 -48.14 -26.24 34.12
CA LEU A 26 -49.27 -25.83 33.28
C LEU A 26 -49.31 -24.32 33.02
N GLN A 27 -48.85 -23.49 33.97
CA GLN A 27 -48.78 -22.04 33.81
C GLN A 27 -47.76 -21.63 32.73
N ASP A 28 -46.63 -22.36 32.61
CA ASP A 28 -45.59 -22.07 31.60
C ASP A 28 -45.98 -22.55 30.19
N HIS A 29 -46.92 -23.49 30.09
CA HIS A 29 -47.47 -23.97 28.80
C HIS A 29 -48.72 -23.21 28.31
N LEU A 30 -49.45 -22.53 29.19
CA LEU A 30 -50.67 -21.80 28.82
C LEU A 30 -50.47 -20.29 28.63
N GLY A 31 -49.27 -19.75 28.92
CA GLY A 31 -49.04 -18.29 28.93
C GLY A 31 -48.08 -17.73 27.86
N ARG A 32 -47.29 -18.55 27.17
CA ARG A 32 -46.39 -18.05 26.11
C ARG A 32 -47.12 -17.98 24.79
N SER A 33 -47.89 -16.91 24.59
CA SER A 33 -48.24 -16.47 23.23
C SER A 33 -46.96 -16.48 22.39
N PRO A 34 -46.97 -17.12 21.20
CA PRO A 34 -45.78 -17.17 20.36
C PRO A 34 -45.26 -15.74 20.17
N PRO A 35 -43.94 -15.51 20.22
CA PRO A 35 -43.38 -14.17 20.13
C PRO A 35 -43.91 -13.51 18.85
N VAL A 36 -44.70 -12.44 19.04
CA VAL A 36 -45.28 -11.68 17.94
C VAL A 36 -44.13 -11.16 17.11
N LYS A 37 -43.97 -11.70 15.90
CA LYS A 37 -42.92 -11.26 15.01
C LYS A 37 -43.28 -9.87 14.48
N VAL A 38 -42.52 -8.86 14.92
CA VAL A 38 -42.65 -7.49 14.42
C VAL A 38 -41.68 -7.30 13.27
N CYS A 39 -42.18 -6.86 12.11
CA CYS A 39 -41.33 -6.54 10.97
C CYS A 39 -40.68 -5.16 11.13
N PRO A 40 -39.39 -5.00 10.76
CA PRO A 40 -38.73 -3.71 10.85
C PRO A 40 -39.15 -2.77 9.72
N GLY A 41 -39.36 -1.49 10.06
CA GLY A 41 -39.55 -0.40 9.09
C GLY A 41 -40.87 -0.49 8.31
N SER A 42 -40.78 -0.41 6.98
CA SER A 42 -41.93 -0.44 6.07
C SER A 42 -42.35 -1.85 5.63
N GLN A 43 -41.76 -2.89 6.22
CA GLN A 43 -42.06 -4.27 5.86
C GLN A 43 -43.37 -4.73 6.49
N LEU A 44 -44.12 -5.55 5.76
CA LEU A 44 -45.37 -6.15 6.21
C LEU A 44 -45.19 -7.64 6.50
N LEU A 45 -46.03 -8.17 7.39
CA LEU A 45 -46.07 -9.60 7.66
C LEU A 45 -46.83 -10.31 6.53
N CYS A 46 -46.25 -11.38 5.99
CA CYS A 46 -46.88 -12.30 5.07
C CYS A 46 -46.92 -13.69 5.71
N GLY A 47 -48.14 -14.17 5.98
CA GLY A 47 -48.37 -15.34 6.83
C GLY A 47 -47.85 -15.11 8.25
N ASP A 48 -47.53 -16.19 8.95
CA ASP A 48 -47.25 -16.10 10.39
C ASP A 48 -45.82 -15.65 10.72
N ARG A 49 -44.89 -15.70 9.75
CA ARG A 49 -43.45 -15.59 10.04
C ARG A 49 -42.59 -14.88 9.01
N THR A 50 -43.10 -14.38 7.90
CA THR A 50 -42.23 -13.81 6.84
C THR A 50 -42.49 -12.33 6.68
N CYS A 51 -41.47 -11.50 6.91
CA CYS A 51 -41.55 -10.08 6.57
C CYS A 51 -41.23 -9.90 5.10
N TYR A 52 -41.99 -9.06 4.40
CA TYR A 52 -41.72 -8.70 3.02
C TYR A 52 -41.88 -7.19 2.82
N ASP A 53 -41.20 -6.67 1.80
CA ASP A 53 -41.40 -5.30 1.37
C ASP A 53 -42.51 -5.25 0.32
N PRO A 54 -43.68 -4.64 0.63
CA PRO A 54 -44.79 -4.54 -0.32
C PRO A 54 -44.45 -3.70 -1.55
N ALA A 55 -43.39 -2.90 -1.50
CA ALA A 55 -42.94 -2.12 -2.65
C ALA A 55 -42.27 -3.00 -3.72
N THR A 56 -41.80 -4.20 -3.38
CA THR A 56 -41.06 -5.09 -4.30
C THR A 56 -41.68 -6.47 -4.44
N ARG A 57 -42.51 -6.92 -3.49
CA ARG A 57 -43.07 -8.27 -3.46
C ARG A 57 -44.55 -8.26 -3.08
N ILE A 58 -45.26 -9.32 -3.47
CA ILE A 58 -46.68 -9.54 -3.18
C ILE A 58 -46.79 -10.78 -2.29
N CYS A 59 -47.57 -10.66 -1.21
CA CYS A 59 -47.97 -11.79 -0.37
C CYS A 59 -49.19 -12.48 -0.98
N THR A 60 -49.10 -13.78 -1.22
CA THR A 60 -50.24 -14.57 -1.72
C THR A 60 -51.18 -14.96 -0.58
N GLU A 61 -52.44 -15.26 -0.91
CA GLU A 61 -53.51 -15.60 0.05
C GLU A 61 -53.16 -16.73 1.03
N HIS A 62 -52.16 -17.56 0.73
CA HIS A 62 -51.66 -18.63 1.61
C HIS A 62 -50.49 -18.23 2.50
N GLY A 63 -50.22 -16.93 2.68
CA GLY A 63 -49.15 -16.44 3.56
C GLY A 63 -47.73 -16.74 3.04
N LYS A 64 -47.60 -17.01 1.73
CA LYS A 64 -46.30 -17.22 1.08
C LYS A 64 -45.93 -15.99 0.22
N VAL A 65 -44.71 -15.49 0.43
CA VAL A 65 -44.10 -14.44 -0.40
C VAL A 65 -43.54 -15.12 -1.65
N THR A 66 -44.24 -15.00 -2.80
CA THR A 66 -43.86 -15.76 -4.00
C THR A 66 -43.78 -14.93 -5.27
N GLN A 67 -44.36 -13.72 -5.30
CA GLN A 67 -44.40 -12.91 -6.52
C GLN A 67 -43.69 -11.58 -6.34
N CYS A 68 -42.82 -11.24 -7.29
CA CYS A 68 -42.26 -9.89 -7.39
C CYS A 68 -43.32 -8.97 -8.00
N VAL A 69 -43.37 -7.71 -7.54
CA VAL A 69 -44.15 -6.65 -8.21
C VAL A 69 -43.57 -6.38 -9.60
N SER A 70 -42.23 -6.38 -9.72
CA SER A 70 -41.52 -6.33 -11.00
C SER A 70 -40.25 -7.16 -10.92
N VAL A 71 -39.86 -7.79 -12.03
CA VAL A 71 -38.73 -8.73 -12.10
C VAL A 71 -37.65 -8.20 -13.03
N CYS A 72 -36.40 -8.23 -12.58
CA CYS A 72 -35.22 -7.97 -13.40
C CYS A 72 -34.24 -9.14 -13.25
N GLY A 73 -34.14 -9.99 -14.26
CA GLY A 73 -33.44 -11.28 -14.13
C GLY A 73 -34.10 -12.13 -13.04
N ASN A 74 -33.36 -12.41 -11.97
CA ASN A 74 -33.83 -13.19 -10.82
C ASN A 74 -34.16 -12.33 -9.58
N GLN A 75 -34.17 -11.01 -9.72
CA GLN A 75 -34.37 -10.07 -8.61
C GLN A 75 -35.70 -9.33 -8.72
N CYS A 76 -36.38 -9.15 -7.59
CA CYS A 76 -37.57 -8.30 -7.51
C CYS A 76 -37.15 -6.83 -7.33
N TYR A 77 -37.84 -5.89 -7.95
CA TYR A 77 -37.62 -4.46 -7.76
C TYR A 77 -38.92 -3.65 -7.75
N ASN A 78 -38.84 -2.42 -7.28
CA ASN A 78 -39.94 -1.47 -7.24
C ASN A 78 -39.93 -0.60 -8.52
N SER A 79 -40.89 -0.82 -9.41
CA SER A 79 -41.01 -0.09 -10.69
C SER A 79 -41.29 1.41 -10.55
N ASN A 80 -41.72 1.87 -9.38
CA ASN A 80 -41.98 3.30 -9.13
C ASN A 80 -40.70 4.08 -8.82
N THR A 81 -39.60 3.40 -8.49
CA THR A 81 -38.32 4.04 -8.11
C THR A 81 -37.14 3.55 -8.93
N HIS A 82 -37.29 2.39 -9.57
CA HIS A 82 -36.25 1.75 -10.37
C HIS A 82 -36.84 1.22 -11.68
N HIS A 83 -35.97 0.90 -12.62
CA HIS A 83 -36.28 0.18 -13.85
C HIS A 83 -35.25 -0.93 -14.08
N CYS A 84 -35.56 -1.87 -14.97
CA CYS A 84 -34.64 -2.92 -15.37
C CYS A 84 -33.99 -2.58 -16.71
N LEU A 85 -32.66 -2.49 -16.75
CA LEU A 85 -31.88 -2.29 -17.97
C LEU A 85 -30.93 -3.47 -18.14
N ASN A 86 -31.15 -4.28 -19.18
CA ASN A 86 -30.31 -5.44 -19.54
C ASN A 86 -29.97 -6.37 -18.34
N GLY A 87 -30.97 -6.67 -17.51
CA GLY A 87 -30.81 -7.53 -16.33
C GLY A 87 -30.23 -6.83 -15.09
N THR A 88 -29.99 -5.52 -15.14
CA THR A 88 -29.52 -4.71 -14.01
C THR A 88 -30.62 -3.75 -13.55
N ILE A 89 -30.84 -3.66 -12.23
CA ILE A 89 -31.81 -2.73 -11.64
C ILE A 89 -31.13 -1.38 -11.43
N CYS A 90 -31.62 -0.34 -12.12
CA CYS A 90 -31.13 1.04 -12.02
C CYS A 90 -32.23 1.96 -11.49
N ARG A 91 -31.87 3.09 -10.90
CA ARG A 91 -32.86 4.13 -10.51
C ARG A 91 -33.47 4.76 -11.75
N LEU A 92 -34.68 5.30 -11.65
CA LEU A 92 -35.41 5.85 -12.81
C LEU A 92 -34.66 6.92 -13.63
N PHE A 93 -33.72 7.65 -13.03
CA PHE A 93 -32.92 8.69 -13.69
C PHE A 93 -31.52 8.21 -14.13
N GLU A 94 -31.14 6.98 -13.80
CA GLU A 94 -29.86 6.41 -14.15
C GLU A 94 -29.91 5.80 -15.56
N GLN A 95 -28.73 5.60 -16.14
CA GLN A 95 -28.52 4.90 -17.40
C GLN A 95 -27.58 3.73 -17.19
N LEU A 96 -27.58 2.78 -18.14
CA LEU A 96 -26.71 1.62 -18.10
C LEU A 96 -25.43 1.86 -18.90
N CYS A 97 -24.28 1.60 -18.29
CA CYS A 97 -22.99 1.55 -18.95
C CYS A 97 -22.43 0.13 -18.89
N THR A 98 -21.95 -0.41 -20.02
CA THR A 98 -21.17 -1.64 -20.02
C THR A 98 -19.71 -1.28 -19.76
N VAL A 99 -19.27 -1.44 -18.51
CA VAL A 99 -17.97 -0.96 -18.02
C VAL A 99 -16.92 -2.06 -18.11
N LYS A 100 -15.76 -1.71 -18.66
CA LYS A 100 -14.49 -2.45 -18.55
C LYS A 100 -13.55 -1.78 -17.54
N TYR A 101 -13.60 -0.45 -17.45
CA TYR A 101 -12.77 0.37 -16.56
C TYR A 101 -13.63 1.32 -15.72
N ASP A 102 -13.51 1.23 -14.40
CA ASP A 102 -14.16 2.12 -13.42
C ASP A 102 -13.58 3.55 -13.48
N ILE A 103 -14.33 4.53 -12.95
CA ILE A 103 -13.99 5.94 -12.65
C ILE A 103 -12.56 6.11 -12.10
N TYR A 104 -12.02 5.11 -11.41
CA TYR A 104 -10.68 5.14 -10.85
C TYR A 104 -9.57 4.57 -11.73
N ILE A 105 -9.83 4.08 -12.97
CA ILE A 105 -8.94 3.48 -14.00
C ILE A 105 -7.96 2.38 -13.51
N SER A 106 -7.82 2.22 -12.20
CA SER A 106 -6.97 1.32 -11.45
C SER A 106 -7.65 -0.02 -11.19
N LYS A 107 -8.98 -0.08 -11.38
CA LYS A 107 -9.74 -1.32 -11.31
C LYS A 107 -10.17 -1.73 -12.70
N VAL A 108 -9.36 -2.58 -13.31
CA VAL A 108 -9.76 -3.34 -14.49
C VAL A 108 -10.74 -4.40 -14.04
N HIS A 109 -11.95 -4.40 -14.60
CA HIS A 109 -12.83 -5.55 -14.43
C HIS A 109 -12.36 -6.68 -15.35
N ASN A 110 -12.13 -7.88 -14.80
CA ASN A 110 -11.74 -9.07 -15.57
C ASN A 110 -12.78 -9.46 -16.65
N SER A 111 -13.99 -8.93 -16.55
CA SER A 111 -15.09 -9.11 -17.51
C SER A 111 -15.89 -7.81 -17.63
N LEU A 112 -16.53 -7.58 -18.78
CA LEU A 112 -17.48 -6.48 -18.95
C LEU A 112 -18.59 -6.59 -17.89
N SER A 113 -18.84 -5.51 -17.16
CA SER A 113 -19.88 -5.44 -16.13
C SER A 113 -20.83 -4.30 -16.46
N ASN A 114 -22.14 -4.57 -16.42
CA ASN A 114 -23.13 -3.51 -16.51
C ASN A 114 -23.20 -2.74 -15.19
N GLN A 115 -23.10 -1.41 -15.25
CA GLN A 115 -23.20 -0.52 -14.10
C GLN A 115 -24.19 0.61 -14.39
N CYS A 116 -25.04 0.91 -13.42
CA CYS A 116 -25.93 2.06 -13.47
C CYS A 116 -25.15 3.32 -13.12
N TYR A 117 -25.36 4.42 -13.85
CA TYR A 117 -24.72 5.70 -13.58
C TYR A 117 -25.70 6.86 -13.74
N ASN A 118 -25.44 7.96 -13.02
CA ASN A 118 -26.23 9.18 -13.17
C ASN A 118 -25.68 10.01 -14.33
N PRO A 119 -26.40 10.15 -15.45
CA PRO A 119 -25.90 10.90 -16.60
C PRO A 119 -25.74 12.39 -16.29
N LYS A 120 -26.26 12.93 -15.19
CA LYS A 120 -26.01 14.33 -14.78
C LYS A 120 -24.59 14.56 -14.28
N ASP A 121 -24.01 13.56 -13.62
CA ASP A 121 -22.73 13.68 -12.92
C ASP A 121 -21.62 12.94 -13.66
N GLN A 122 -21.99 11.89 -14.40
CA GLN A 122 -21.07 10.93 -15.01
C GLN A 122 -21.34 10.75 -16.51
N ALA A 123 -20.35 10.23 -17.21
CA ALA A 123 -20.43 9.85 -18.62
C ALA A 123 -19.88 8.43 -18.81
N CYS A 124 -20.51 7.68 -19.70
CA CYS A 124 -20.06 6.36 -20.16
C CYS A 124 -19.52 6.49 -21.58
N LEU A 125 -18.21 6.34 -21.76
CA LEU A 125 -17.54 6.51 -23.05
C LEU A 125 -16.57 5.35 -23.27
N ASN A 126 -16.70 4.64 -24.39
CA ASN A 126 -15.84 3.50 -24.77
C ASN A 126 -15.65 2.44 -23.67
N ASN A 127 -16.75 2.07 -22.99
CA ASN A 127 -16.76 1.14 -21.85
C ASN A 127 -15.97 1.64 -20.62
N THR A 128 -15.78 2.94 -20.50
CA THR A 128 -15.19 3.60 -19.33
C THR A 128 -16.23 4.53 -18.71
N LEU A 129 -16.44 4.39 -17.42
CA LEU A 129 -17.27 5.32 -16.64
C LEU A 129 -16.36 6.39 -16.05
N CYS A 130 -16.70 7.67 -16.22
CA CYS A 130 -15.95 8.77 -15.62
C CYS A 130 -16.87 9.90 -15.17
N ASP A 131 -16.37 10.75 -14.28
CA ASP A 131 -17.05 12.00 -13.93
C ASP A 131 -17.12 12.92 -15.15
N ARG A 132 -18.21 13.67 -15.32
CA ARG A 132 -18.35 14.61 -16.45
C ARG A 132 -17.25 15.67 -16.49
N SER A 133 -16.69 16.03 -15.34
CA SER A 133 -15.54 16.94 -15.24
C SER A 133 -14.26 16.36 -15.85
N GLN A 134 -14.21 15.04 -16.04
CA GLN A 134 -13.08 14.30 -16.61
C GLN A 134 -13.37 13.84 -18.05
N VAL A 135 -14.34 14.44 -18.73
CA VAL A 135 -14.59 14.17 -20.15
C VAL A 135 -13.90 15.22 -21.00
N CYS A 136 -13.16 14.77 -22.02
CA CYS A 136 -12.55 15.63 -23.02
C CYS A 136 -12.68 15.01 -24.39
N ASN A 137 -13.15 15.74 -25.41
CA ASN A 137 -13.23 15.22 -26.78
C ASN A 137 -13.85 13.80 -26.89
N HIS A 138 -14.96 13.57 -26.18
CA HIS A 138 -15.66 12.26 -26.15
C HIS A 138 -14.84 11.08 -25.61
N GLN A 139 -13.81 11.34 -24.81
CA GLN A 139 -13.08 10.33 -24.05
C GLN A 139 -13.00 10.70 -22.56
N CYS A 140 -12.96 9.69 -21.71
CA CYS A 140 -12.66 9.84 -20.30
C CYS A 140 -11.16 10.09 -20.13
N LEU A 141 -10.80 11.10 -19.35
CA LEU A 141 -9.42 11.44 -19.03
C LEU A 141 -8.85 10.44 -18.02
N GLU A 142 -7.58 10.10 -18.20
CA GLU A 142 -6.81 9.35 -17.20
C GLU A 142 -6.17 10.29 -16.17
N GLY A 143 -5.71 9.74 -15.04
CA GLY A 143 -5.19 10.54 -13.91
C GLY A 143 -3.97 11.42 -14.25
N ASN A 144 -3.30 11.17 -15.37
CA ASN A 144 -2.18 11.95 -15.87
C ASN A 144 -2.53 12.80 -17.11
N GLN A 145 -3.82 12.96 -17.40
CA GLN A 145 -4.32 13.66 -18.58
C GLN A 145 -5.03 14.97 -18.20
N LEU A 146 -4.86 16.00 -19.03
CA LEU A 146 -5.56 17.27 -18.90
C LEU A 146 -6.31 17.60 -20.19
N CYS A 147 -7.54 18.10 -20.06
CA CYS A 147 -8.30 18.61 -21.19
C CYS A 147 -8.03 20.09 -21.41
N VAL A 148 -7.52 20.44 -22.59
CA VAL A 148 -7.30 21.82 -23.01
C VAL A 148 -8.36 22.20 -24.05
N ARG A 149 -9.08 23.30 -23.75
CA ARG A 149 -10.15 23.88 -24.60
C ARG A 149 -11.23 22.88 -25.03
N ASN A 150 -11.54 21.90 -24.19
CA ASN A 150 -12.52 20.83 -24.47
C ASN A 150 -12.24 20.01 -25.75
N LYS A 151 -11.00 20.03 -26.27
CA LYS A 151 -10.65 19.41 -27.56
C LYS A 151 -9.37 18.59 -27.53
N THR A 152 -8.33 19.09 -26.87
CA THR A 152 -7.02 18.43 -26.86
C THR A 152 -6.79 17.77 -25.51
N VAL A 153 -6.38 16.51 -25.53
CA VAL A 153 -5.93 15.80 -24.33
C VAL A 153 -4.41 15.85 -24.24
N CYS A 154 -3.93 16.32 -23.10
CA CYS A 154 -2.52 16.49 -22.79
C CYS A 154 -2.07 15.40 -21.83
N ASN A 155 -1.12 14.56 -22.25
CA ASN A 155 -0.59 13.48 -21.41
C ASN A 155 0.69 13.93 -20.70
N PHE A 156 0.77 13.67 -19.39
CA PHE A 156 1.94 14.00 -18.57
C PHE A 156 2.56 12.71 -17.98
N PRO A 157 3.66 12.19 -18.56
CA PRO A 157 4.17 10.86 -18.23
C PRO A 157 4.71 10.70 -16.80
N ASN A 158 5.11 11.80 -16.14
CA ASN A 158 5.75 11.74 -14.82
C ASN A 158 4.77 12.19 -13.74
N GLY A 159 4.13 11.22 -13.07
CA GLY A 159 3.03 11.36 -12.10
C GLY A 159 3.22 12.27 -10.86
N ASN A 160 4.07 13.30 -10.90
CA ASN A 160 4.16 14.38 -9.91
C ASN A 160 3.12 15.51 -10.15
N TRP A 161 1.95 15.15 -10.69
CA TRP A 161 0.88 16.05 -11.12
C TRP A 161 0.27 16.87 -9.97
N TYR A 162 0.28 16.35 -8.74
CA TYR A 162 -0.38 16.97 -7.59
C TYR A 162 0.21 18.35 -7.20
N TYR A 163 1.51 18.58 -7.47
CA TYR A 163 2.19 19.82 -7.03
C TYR A 163 2.37 20.88 -8.13
N VAL A 164 2.36 20.51 -9.42
CA VAL A 164 2.71 21.47 -10.49
C VAL A 164 1.50 22.25 -11.01
N PHE A 165 0.28 21.67 -10.97
CA PHE A 165 -0.85 22.25 -11.72
C PHE A 165 -2.09 22.62 -10.90
N ARG A 166 -2.11 22.39 -9.58
CA ARG A 166 -3.23 22.86 -8.75
C ARG A 166 -3.33 24.40 -8.69
N SER A 167 -2.29 25.12 -9.12
CA SER A 167 -2.23 26.59 -9.16
C SER A 167 -2.13 27.20 -10.58
N THR A 168 -2.05 26.41 -11.66
CA THR A 168 -1.68 26.91 -13.02
C THR A 168 -2.45 26.28 -14.17
N LEU A 169 -3.70 25.84 -13.95
CA LEU A 169 -4.60 25.42 -15.05
C LEU A 169 -4.76 26.49 -16.15
N THR A 170 -4.47 27.76 -15.85
CA THR A 170 -4.52 28.88 -16.79
C THR A 170 -3.31 28.96 -17.73
N THR A 171 -2.24 28.19 -17.49
CA THR A 171 -1.00 28.32 -18.27
C THR A 171 -0.77 27.18 -19.25
N VAL A 172 -1.69 26.22 -19.40
CA VAL A 172 -1.56 25.14 -20.40
C VAL A 172 -2.45 25.42 -21.60
N GLU A 173 -1.83 25.45 -22.78
CA GLU A 173 -2.52 25.58 -24.06
C GLU A 173 -2.12 24.46 -25.03
N SER A 174 -2.82 24.37 -26.16
CA SER A 174 -2.48 23.45 -27.25
C SER A 174 -2.08 24.21 -28.52
N CYS A 175 -1.01 23.73 -29.15
CA CYS A 175 -0.48 24.22 -30.42
C CYS A 175 -0.39 23.02 -31.37
N ASN A 176 -1.24 22.98 -32.39
CA ASN A 176 -1.32 21.86 -33.34
C ASN A 176 -1.42 20.46 -32.67
N GLY A 177 -2.21 20.37 -31.59
CA GLY A 177 -2.39 19.12 -30.82
C GLY A 177 -1.31 18.83 -29.78
N ILE A 178 -0.23 19.61 -29.73
CA ILE A 178 0.81 19.49 -28.69
C ILE A 178 0.50 20.46 -27.55
N CYS A 179 0.51 19.95 -26.32
CA CYS A 179 0.28 20.77 -25.15
C CYS A 179 1.55 21.44 -24.66
N TYR A 180 1.45 22.71 -24.29
CA TYR A 180 2.57 23.54 -23.91
C TYR A 180 2.22 24.46 -22.75
N ASN A 181 3.23 24.89 -22.00
CA ASN A 181 3.06 25.85 -20.93
C ASN A 181 3.32 27.27 -21.45
N THR A 182 2.29 28.13 -21.45
CA THR A 182 2.34 29.52 -21.94
C THR A 182 3.30 30.40 -21.16
N SER A 183 3.72 30.00 -19.97
CA SER A 183 4.74 30.72 -19.19
C SER A 183 6.17 30.51 -19.70
N ILE A 184 6.40 29.53 -20.58
CA ILE A 184 7.75 29.20 -21.12
C ILE A 184 7.78 29.01 -22.63
N GLN A 185 6.61 28.89 -23.27
CA GLN A 185 6.47 28.59 -24.68
C GLN A 185 5.34 29.42 -25.29
N HIS A 186 5.46 29.70 -26.58
CA HIS A 186 4.44 30.35 -27.40
C HIS A 186 4.16 29.53 -28.66
N CYS A 187 2.91 29.55 -29.10
CA CYS A 187 2.51 29.01 -30.39
C CYS A 187 2.49 30.14 -31.44
N ILE A 188 3.41 30.11 -32.40
CA ILE A 188 3.47 31.09 -33.50
C ILE A 188 3.37 30.31 -34.81
N ASN A 189 2.36 30.62 -35.64
CA ASN A 189 2.10 29.92 -36.91
C ASN A 189 2.09 28.39 -36.74
N ASN A 190 1.34 27.90 -35.75
CA ASN A 190 1.22 26.47 -35.40
C ASN A 190 2.54 25.78 -34.99
N THR A 191 3.60 26.56 -34.72
CA THR A 191 4.90 26.05 -34.28
C THR A 191 5.17 26.52 -32.86
N LEU A 192 5.58 25.58 -32.00
CA LEU A 192 6.02 25.89 -30.64
C LEU A 192 7.39 26.57 -30.66
N ARG A 193 7.51 27.69 -29.96
CA ARG A 193 8.76 28.42 -29.75
C ARG A 193 8.93 28.70 -28.26
N CYS A 194 10.16 28.74 -27.79
CA CYS A 194 10.44 29.16 -26.41
C CYS A 194 10.12 30.64 -26.24
N ALA A 195 9.55 30.99 -25.09
CA ALA A 195 9.44 32.39 -24.67
C ALA A 195 10.85 32.99 -24.56
N ASP A 196 11.02 34.21 -25.08
CA ASP A 196 12.25 35.00 -24.99
C ASP A 196 13.54 34.30 -25.46
N ASN A 197 13.44 33.36 -26.41
CA ASN A 197 14.57 32.53 -26.87
C ASN A 197 15.26 31.71 -25.76
N ASN A 198 14.57 31.44 -24.64
CA ASN A 198 15.08 30.63 -23.53
C ASN A 198 15.10 29.14 -23.89
N ASN A 199 16.01 28.76 -24.78
CA ASN A 199 16.21 27.40 -25.25
C ASN A 199 17.51 26.82 -24.69
N CYS A 200 17.41 25.69 -24.02
CA CYS A 200 18.54 24.90 -23.55
C CYS A 200 18.51 23.53 -24.23
N SER A 201 19.39 23.31 -25.21
CA SER A 201 19.51 22.04 -25.96
C SER A 201 18.19 21.53 -26.57
N GLY A 202 17.33 22.43 -27.06
CA GLY A 202 16.02 22.09 -27.62
C GLY A 202 14.87 22.11 -26.62
N THR A 203 15.16 22.33 -25.33
CA THR A 203 14.15 22.41 -24.26
C THR A 203 13.95 23.85 -23.80
N CYS A 204 12.71 24.32 -23.78
CA CYS A 204 12.38 25.66 -23.30
C CYS A 204 12.39 25.72 -21.77
N TYR A 205 12.86 26.82 -21.19
CA TYR A 205 12.86 27.03 -19.74
C TYR A 205 12.44 28.45 -19.35
N ASN A 206 12.08 28.64 -18.08
CA ASN A 206 11.74 29.95 -17.53
C ASN A 206 13.01 30.65 -17.00
N SER A 207 13.49 31.71 -17.66
CA SER A 207 14.69 32.45 -17.25
C SER A 207 14.57 33.17 -15.91
N SER A 208 13.34 33.42 -15.42
CA SER A 208 13.12 34.03 -14.09
C SER A 208 13.45 33.08 -12.94
N THR A 209 13.49 31.77 -13.19
CA THR A 209 13.68 30.74 -12.14
C THR A 209 14.80 29.77 -12.46
N HIS A 210 15.20 29.67 -13.72
CA HIS A 210 16.20 28.73 -14.20
C HIS A 210 17.20 29.41 -15.16
N LYS A 211 18.32 28.75 -15.38
CA LYS A 211 19.38 29.12 -16.33
C LYS A 211 19.87 27.87 -17.06
N CYS A 212 20.33 28.03 -18.29
CA CYS A 212 20.97 26.95 -19.04
C CYS A 212 22.47 26.95 -18.76
N LEU A 213 23.02 25.80 -18.34
CA LEU A 213 24.43 25.58 -18.07
C LEU A 213 24.87 24.29 -18.78
N ASN A 214 25.85 24.37 -19.69
CA ASN A 214 26.35 23.23 -20.48
C ASN A 214 25.23 22.36 -21.09
N GLY A 215 24.14 22.98 -21.55
CA GLY A 215 23.01 22.27 -22.12
C GLY A 215 22.02 21.65 -21.12
N THR A 216 22.21 21.87 -19.82
CA THR A 216 21.28 21.47 -18.74
C THR A 216 20.56 22.68 -18.14
N ILE A 217 19.26 22.52 -17.88
CA ILE A 217 18.44 23.53 -17.20
C ILE A 217 18.59 23.36 -15.68
N CYS A 218 19.18 24.35 -15.02
CA CYS A 218 19.35 24.38 -13.57
C CYS A 218 18.60 25.55 -12.96
N THR A 219 18.23 25.47 -11.68
CA THR A 219 17.72 26.64 -10.95
C THR A 219 18.80 27.73 -10.86
N LEU A 220 18.42 28.99 -10.67
CA LEU A 220 19.36 30.12 -10.68
C LEU A 220 20.56 29.98 -9.72
N ARG A 221 20.40 29.28 -8.60
CA ARG A 221 21.44 29.07 -7.58
C ARG A 221 22.34 27.86 -7.84
N GLN A 222 21.87 26.90 -8.63
CA GLN A 222 22.59 25.66 -8.89
C GLN A 222 23.77 25.88 -9.86
N GLN A 223 24.71 24.94 -9.80
CA GLN A 223 25.82 24.78 -10.74
C GLN A 223 25.71 23.43 -11.46
N VAL A 224 26.53 23.21 -12.49
CA VAL A 224 26.58 21.94 -13.21
C VAL A 224 27.85 21.18 -12.85
N CYS A 225 27.69 19.90 -12.55
CA CYS A 225 28.78 18.94 -12.45
C CYS A 225 28.78 18.09 -13.72
N ASP A 226 29.87 18.14 -14.48
CA ASP A 226 30.08 17.32 -15.67
C ASP A 226 30.34 15.88 -15.19
N THR A 227 29.33 15.03 -15.05
CA THR A 227 29.55 13.69 -14.51
C THR A 227 30.13 12.74 -15.57
N TYR A 228 30.89 11.71 -15.18
CA TYR A 228 31.43 10.71 -16.11
C TYR A 228 30.37 9.96 -16.94
N SER A 229 29.08 10.12 -16.63
CA SER A 229 28.02 9.59 -17.47
C SER A 229 27.94 10.43 -18.75
N PRO A 230 28.16 9.85 -19.95
CA PRO A 230 28.28 10.58 -21.22
C PRO A 230 27.02 11.35 -21.65
N TYR A 231 25.96 11.37 -20.83
CA TYR A 231 24.68 11.97 -21.14
C TYR A 231 24.08 12.83 -20.00
N MET A 232 24.80 13.06 -18.90
CA MET A 232 24.19 13.72 -17.72
C MET A 232 25.13 14.77 -17.10
N ASN A 233 24.99 16.01 -17.56
CA ASN A 233 25.37 17.17 -16.76
C ASN A 233 24.34 17.34 -15.64
N GLN A 234 24.78 17.21 -14.39
CA GLN A 234 23.89 17.21 -13.24
C GLN A 234 23.92 18.57 -12.53
N CYS A 235 22.74 19.17 -12.34
CA CYS A 235 22.62 20.36 -11.50
C CYS A 235 22.82 19.99 -10.03
N TYR A 236 23.61 20.79 -9.31
CA TYR A 236 23.83 20.62 -7.88
C TYR A 236 23.78 21.95 -7.15
N ASP A 237 23.43 21.91 -5.86
CA ASP A 237 23.50 23.09 -4.99
C ASP A 237 24.90 23.19 -4.39
N PRO A 238 25.70 24.23 -4.71
CA PRO A 238 27.07 24.37 -4.19
C PRO A 238 27.13 24.63 -2.68
N ILE A 239 26.01 24.95 -2.02
CA ILE A 239 25.93 25.10 -0.57
C ILE A 239 25.89 23.72 0.10
N GLU A 240 25.22 22.75 -0.51
CA GLU A 240 25.02 21.42 0.09
C GLU A 240 25.97 20.37 -0.49
N GLN A 241 26.39 20.53 -1.74
CA GLN A 241 27.07 19.53 -2.56
C GLN A 241 28.34 20.11 -3.18
N LEU A 242 29.27 19.23 -3.53
CA LEU A 242 30.53 19.58 -4.18
C LEU A 242 30.73 18.71 -5.41
N CYS A 243 31.34 19.25 -6.45
CA CYS A 243 31.71 18.50 -7.65
C CYS A 243 33.24 18.45 -7.75
N TYR A 244 33.81 17.26 -7.75
CA TYR A 244 35.25 17.05 -7.92
C TYR A 244 35.51 16.01 -8.98
N ASN A 245 36.36 16.31 -9.97
CA ASN A 245 36.75 15.40 -11.05
C ASN A 245 35.56 14.61 -11.60
N ASN A 246 34.52 15.32 -12.04
CA ASN A 246 33.33 14.72 -12.63
C ASN A 246 32.54 13.77 -11.69
N THR A 247 32.71 13.94 -10.39
CA THR A 247 32.02 13.19 -9.34
C THR A 247 31.27 14.16 -8.43
N LEU A 248 29.96 13.98 -8.32
CA LEU A 248 29.12 14.76 -7.42
C LEU A 248 29.13 14.16 -6.01
N CYS A 249 29.60 14.92 -5.03
CA CYS A 249 29.52 14.55 -3.63
C CYS A 249 28.15 14.94 -3.08
N ASN A 250 27.38 13.96 -2.61
CA ASN A 250 26.03 14.16 -2.08
C ASN A 250 25.96 15.15 -0.90
N ARG A 251 27.08 15.38 -0.21
CA ARG A 251 27.22 16.39 0.85
C ARG A 251 28.63 16.98 0.84
N ALA A 252 28.77 18.28 1.11
CA ALA A 252 30.07 18.94 1.24
C ALA A 252 30.95 18.28 2.33
N SER A 253 30.33 17.83 3.43
CA SER A 253 30.98 17.09 4.52
C SER A 253 31.52 15.70 4.12
N ARG A 254 31.16 15.21 2.94
CA ARG A 254 31.61 13.91 2.40
C ARG A 254 32.72 14.12 1.36
N SER A 255 33.58 15.09 1.58
CA SER A 255 34.76 15.35 0.77
C SER A 255 36.03 15.41 1.63
N CYS A 256 37.16 15.05 1.03
CA CYS A 256 38.49 15.13 1.63
C CYS A 256 39.50 15.25 0.51
N LYS A 257 40.54 16.09 0.59
CA LYS A 257 41.53 16.26 -0.49
C LYS A 257 40.91 16.41 -1.90
N GLN A 258 39.85 17.22 -2.04
CA GLN A 258 39.18 17.43 -3.34
C GLN A 258 38.69 16.14 -4.00
N GLN A 259 38.29 15.13 -3.21
CA GLN A 259 37.63 13.92 -3.70
C GLN A 259 36.44 13.58 -2.81
N CYS A 260 35.42 12.95 -3.40
CA CYS A 260 34.26 12.47 -2.65
C CYS A 260 34.61 11.19 -1.88
N LEU A 261 34.18 11.11 -0.62
CA LEU A 261 34.38 9.95 0.24
C LEU A 261 33.36 8.85 -0.08
N GLN A 262 33.84 7.60 -0.18
CA GLN A 262 33.00 6.40 -0.21
C GLN A 262 32.34 6.15 1.16
N ASN A 263 31.27 5.35 1.20
CA ASN A 263 30.48 5.11 2.43
C ASN A 263 31.32 4.62 3.62
N ASN A 264 32.40 3.88 3.37
CA ASN A 264 33.33 3.37 4.38
C ASN A 264 34.61 4.22 4.51
N GLN A 265 34.52 5.53 4.21
CA GLN A 265 35.63 6.46 4.31
C GLN A 265 35.29 7.67 5.17
N ILE A 266 36.26 8.10 5.97
CA ILE A 266 36.19 9.27 6.86
C ILE A 266 37.42 10.15 6.62
N CYS A 267 37.24 11.47 6.53
CA CYS A 267 38.34 12.42 6.49
C CYS A 267 38.77 12.76 7.92
N VAL A 268 40.05 12.61 8.22
CA VAL A 268 40.65 12.98 9.50
C VAL A 268 41.65 14.10 9.26
N ASN A 269 41.55 15.16 10.07
CA ASN A 269 42.38 16.37 10.02
C ASN A 269 42.42 17.01 8.62
N ASP A 270 41.28 17.01 7.91
CA ASP A 270 41.07 17.63 6.58
C ASP A 270 41.98 17.14 5.44
N ASN A 271 42.84 16.16 5.69
CA ASN A 271 43.89 15.76 4.75
C ASN A 271 44.14 14.25 4.66
N THR A 272 43.62 13.44 5.58
CA THR A 272 43.85 11.99 5.55
C THR A 272 42.54 11.24 5.42
N ILE A 273 42.47 10.34 4.44
CA ILE A 273 41.31 9.46 4.26
C ILE A 273 41.58 8.16 5.00
N CYS A 274 40.69 7.86 5.94
CA CYS A 274 40.69 6.62 6.68
C CYS A 274 39.59 5.70 6.14
N ASN A 275 39.99 4.50 5.71
CA ASN A 275 39.03 3.44 5.38
C ASN A 275 38.56 2.77 6.68
N THR A 276 37.25 2.65 6.84
CA THR A 276 36.59 2.00 7.97
C THR A 276 36.00 0.65 7.57
N THR A 277 35.77 -0.22 8.55
CA THR A 277 35.11 -1.52 8.31
C THR A 277 33.60 -1.40 8.20
N LEU A 278 33.03 -0.38 8.83
CA LEU A 278 31.60 -0.06 8.83
C LEU A 278 31.32 1.23 8.05
N SER A 279 30.05 1.49 7.78
CA SER A 279 29.60 2.75 7.19
C SER A 279 29.89 3.94 8.12
N TYR A 280 30.24 5.09 7.54
CA TYR A 280 30.71 6.27 8.27
C TYR A 280 29.69 6.82 9.30
N ASP A 281 28.40 6.61 9.05
CA ASP A 281 27.28 7.05 9.87
C ASP A 281 27.19 6.29 11.20
N LEU A 282 27.92 5.18 11.34
CA LEU A 282 28.03 4.43 12.58
C LEU A 282 29.16 4.91 13.50
N TYR A 283 29.97 5.87 13.06
CA TYR A 283 31.05 6.44 13.86
C TYR A 283 30.64 7.81 14.42
N ASN A 284 30.90 8.02 15.71
CA ASN A 284 30.73 9.32 16.33
C ASN A 284 31.76 10.33 15.79
N GLN A 285 31.46 11.62 15.95
CA GLN A 285 32.39 12.70 15.61
C GLN A 285 33.73 12.49 16.35
N ASN A 286 34.85 12.58 15.61
CA ASN A 286 36.22 12.38 16.11
C ASN A 286 36.54 10.97 16.66
N GLN A 287 35.70 9.96 16.40
CA GLN A 287 35.94 8.58 16.84
C GLN A 287 37.11 7.92 16.09
N ILE A 288 37.26 8.21 14.79
CA ILE A 288 38.41 7.78 14.01
C ILE A 288 39.47 8.89 14.05
N GLN A 289 40.70 8.52 14.45
CA GLN A 289 41.83 9.44 14.61
C GLN A 289 43.10 8.89 13.97
N LEU A 290 44.16 9.71 13.93
CA LEU A 290 45.48 9.33 13.43
C LEU A 290 46.48 9.14 14.59
N CYS A 291 47.26 8.07 14.53
CA CYS A 291 48.43 7.82 15.36
C CYS A 291 49.62 7.56 14.42
N ASP A 292 50.59 8.49 14.37
CA ASP A 292 51.74 8.44 13.44
C ASP A 292 51.34 8.12 11.99
N GLY A 293 50.23 8.71 11.53
CA GLY A 293 49.70 8.52 10.17
C GLY A 293 48.83 7.29 9.97
N ILE A 294 48.66 6.44 10.98
CA ILE A 294 47.78 5.27 10.95
C ILE A 294 46.41 5.64 11.52
N CYS A 295 45.35 5.33 10.76
CA CYS A 295 43.97 5.52 11.20
C CYS A 295 43.58 4.46 12.26
N TYR A 296 42.98 4.89 13.37
CA TYR A 296 42.49 3.98 14.40
C TYR A 296 41.15 4.44 14.98
N ASP A 297 40.39 3.47 15.51
CA ASP A 297 39.15 3.70 16.24
C ASP A 297 39.44 3.88 17.73
N THR A 298 39.15 5.08 18.25
CA THR A 298 39.34 5.46 19.66
C THR A 298 38.49 4.67 20.65
N SER A 299 37.43 3.98 20.19
CA SER A 299 36.65 3.07 21.04
C SER A 299 37.40 1.76 21.33
N VAL A 300 38.39 1.40 20.51
CA VAL A 300 39.15 0.15 20.62
C VAL A 300 40.62 0.39 20.97
N HIS A 301 41.24 1.44 20.43
CA HIS A 301 42.67 1.71 20.58
C HIS A 301 42.94 3.13 21.11
N ARG A 302 44.08 3.32 21.77
CA ARG A 302 44.67 4.62 22.16
C ARG A 302 46.04 4.78 21.52
N CYS A 303 46.42 6.02 21.21
CA CYS A 303 47.76 6.35 20.74
C CYS A 303 48.64 6.81 21.91
N VAL A 304 49.75 6.12 22.17
CA VAL A 304 50.72 6.47 23.22
C VAL A 304 52.10 6.59 22.59
N ARG A 305 52.62 7.83 22.51
CA ARG A 305 53.94 8.13 21.93
C ARG A 305 54.13 7.53 20.53
N GLY A 306 53.10 7.62 19.68
CA GLY A 306 53.14 7.09 18.30
C GLY A 306 52.78 5.61 18.17
N ASN A 307 52.62 4.88 19.28
CA ASN A 307 52.24 3.47 19.27
C ASN A 307 50.75 3.28 19.57
N LEU A 308 50.10 2.41 18.81
CA LEU A 308 48.72 1.99 19.06
C LEU A 308 48.67 0.93 20.16
N GLU A 309 47.94 1.22 21.22
CA GLU A 309 47.64 0.29 22.31
C GLU A 309 46.14 -0.02 22.35
N ILE A 310 45.76 -1.26 22.62
CA ILE A 310 44.36 -1.66 22.76
C ILE A 310 43.83 -1.20 24.12
N ILE A 311 42.71 -0.47 24.15
CA ILE A 311 42.07 0.03 25.37
C ILE A 311 41.20 -1.05 26.03
N SER A 312 40.60 -1.93 25.22
CA SER A 312 39.65 -2.95 25.69
C SER A 312 39.98 -4.33 25.13
N THR A 313 40.28 -5.27 26.02
CA THR A 313 40.41 -6.70 25.70
C THR A 313 39.06 -7.42 25.59
N THR A 314 37.94 -6.73 25.77
CA THR A 314 36.62 -7.34 25.64
C THR A 314 36.13 -7.23 24.21
N ILE A 315 36.73 -8.01 23.31
CA ILE A 315 36.18 -8.25 21.98
C ILE A 315 35.06 -9.28 22.12
N VAL A 316 33.81 -8.83 22.29
CA VAL A 316 32.65 -9.68 21.96
C VAL A 316 32.48 -9.61 20.45
N ARG A 317 33.12 -10.53 19.72
CA ARG A 317 32.77 -10.80 18.32
C ARG A 317 31.37 -11.41 18.31
N VAL A 318 30.34 -10.62 18.08
CA VAL A 318 29.08 -11.15 17.56
C VAL A 318 29.30 -11.40 16.08
N SER A 319 29.83 -12.58 15.76
CA SER A 319 29.78 -13.10 14.40
C SER A 319 28.33 -13.46 14.08
N SER A 320 27.81 -12.98 12.95
CA SER A 320 26.49 -13.34 12.44
C SER A 320 26.42 -14.77 11.89
N ASP A 321 27.50 -15.53 11.95
CA ASP A 321 27.49 -16.97 11.66
C ASP A 321 27.09 -17.77 12.90
N ARG A 322 25.99 -18.51 12.78
CA ARG A 322 25.41 -19.43 13.78
C ARG A 322 26.37 -20.56 14.19
N ARG A 323 27.43 -20.25 14.93
CA ARG A 323 28.18 -21.22 15.73
C ARG A 323 28.57 -20.59 17.05
N TRP A 324 27.82 -20.94 18.09
CA TRP A 324 28.16 -20.62 19.46
C TRP A 324 29.43 -21.40 19.85
N ILE A 325 30.56 -20.70 19.94
CA ILE A 325 31.74 -21.21 20.64
C ILE A 325 31.86 -20.36 21.91
N LEU A 326 31.34 -20.89 23.02
CA LEU A 326 31.62 -20.35 24.34
C LEU A 326 33.02 -20.82 24.76
N TRP A 327 33.96 -19.88 24.86
CA TRP A 327 35.14 -20.07 25.70
C TRP A 327 34.89 -19.39 27.05
N GLY A 328 35.06 -20.14 28.14
CA GLY A 328 35.28 -19.55 29.46
C GLY A 328 34.10 -19.55 30.45
N LEU A 329 33.24 -20.58 30.45
CA LEU A 329 32.43 -20.89 31.63
C LEU A 329 32.79 -22.28 32.15
N SER A 330 32.97 -22.39 33.46
CA SER A 330 33.27 -23.66 34.13
C SER A 330 32.14 -24.66 33.88
N SER A 331 32.47 -25.94 33.67
CA SER A 331 31.51 -26.94 33.14
C SER A 331 30.28 -27.19 34.04
N ILE A 332 30.29 -26.72 35.29
CA ILE A 332 29.21 -26.90 36.25
C ILE A 332 28.06 -25.91 35.99
N ASP A 333 28.36 -24.69 35.55
CA ASP A 333 27.34 -23.65 35.34
C ASP A 333 26.48 -23.90 34.08
N CYS A 334 27.06 -24.52 33.04
CA CYS A 334 26.32 -24.90 31.84
C CYS A 334 25.32 -26.03 32.09
N TYR A 335 25.63 -26.97 32.97
CA TYR A 335 24.76 -28.11 33.24
C TYR A 335 23.49 -27.68 33.99
N ILE A 336 23.62 -26.72 34.91
CA ILE A 336 22.50 -26.17 35.68
C ILE A 336 21.54 -25.39 34.77
N ILE A 337 22.05 -24.58 33.85
CA ILE A 337 21.22 -23.79 32.91
C ILE A 337 20.46 -24.71 31.94
N ILE A 338 21.10 -25.76 31.42
CA ILE A 338 20.45 -26.72 30.51
C ILE A 338 19.34 -27.50 31.24
N LEU A 339 19.59 -27.93 32.49
CA LEU A 339 18.55 -28.56 33.32
C LEU A 339 17.38 -27.61 33.60
N PHE A 340 17.66 -26.34 33.89
CA PHE A 340 16.61 -25.35 34.13
C PHE A 340 15.75 -25.09 32.88
N CYS A 341 16.38 -24.98 31.71
CA CYS A 341 15.68 -24.81 30.44
C CYS A 341 14.83 -26.04 30.06
N MET A 342 15.33 -27.26 30.31
CA MET A 342 14.55 -28.48 30.04
C MET A 342 13.35 -28.63 30.98
N VAL A 343 13.50 -28.27 32.26
CA VAL A 343 12.38 -28.29 33.23
C VAL A 343 11.31 -27.27 32.83
N ILE A 344 11.68 -26.05 32.45
CA ILE A 344 10.73 -25.02 31.99
C ILE A 344 10.02 -25.48 30.70
N TYR A 345 10.75 -26.08 29.75
CA TYR A 345 10.16 -26.59 28.51
C TYR A 345 9.16 -27.73 28.76
N CYS A 346 9.47 -28.66 29.67
CA CYS A 346 8.54 -29.73 30.05
C CYS A 346 7.28 -29.20 30.76
N ILE A 347 7.43 -28.20 31.63
CA ILE A 347 6.28 -27.58 32.33
C ILE A 347 5.37 -26.86 31.33
N LEU A 348 5.93 -26.10 30.38
CA LEU A 348 5.16 -25.38 29.36
C LEU A 348 4.47 -26.31 28.36
N ARG A 349 5.00 -27.50 28.12
CA ARG A 349 4.42 -28.47 27.17
C ARG A 349 3.30 -29.31 27.79
N LEU A 350 3.30 -29.49 29.11
CA LEU A 350 2.23 -30.20 29.84
C LEU A 350 1.02 -29.32 30.15
N SER A 351 1.17 -27.98 30.12
CA SER A 351 0.07 -27.05 30.46
C SER A 351 -0.85 -26.67 29.29
N HIS A 352 -0.55 -27.04 28.04
CA HIS A 352 -1.37 -26.66 26.87
C HIS A 352 -1.50 -27.77 25.82
N PRO A 353 -2.56 -28.62 25.84
CA PRO A 353 -2.76 -29.66 24.84
C PRO A 353 -3.57 -29.21 23.61
N PHE A 354 -3.93 -27.94 23.46
CA PHE A 354 -4.79 -27.46 22.37
C PHE A 354 -4.09 -26.42 21.49
N LEU A 355 -3.33 -26.87 20.49
CA LEU A 355 -3.10 -26.14 19.23
C LEU A 355 -2.23 -27.01 18.30
N ALA A 356 -2.86 -28.03 17.73
CA ALA A 356 -2.28 -28.82 16.65
C ALA A 356 -3.34 -29.02 15.57
N THR A 357 -3.56 -27.99 14.74
CA THR A 357 -4.08 -28.09 13.36
C THR A 357 -4.17 -26.70 12.74
N ALA A 358 -3.21 -26.37 11.86
CA ALA A 358 -3.45 -25.61 10.62
C ALA A 358 -2.11 -25.16 10.03
N GLU A 359 -1.50 -25.99 9.19
CA GLU A 359 -0.65 -25.47 8.13
C GLU A 359 -0.88 -26.33 6.89
N LYS A 360 -1.69 -25.78 5.99
CA LYS A 360 -2.03 -26.36 4.70
C LYS A 360 -1.06 -25.77 3.68
N SER A 361 -0.37 -26.67 3.00
CA SER A 361 0.62 -26.45 1.96
C SER A 361 0.08 -25.65 0.76
N VAL A 362 0.87 -24.68 0.30
CA VAL A 362 0.84 -24.17 -1.07
C VAL A 362 2.28 -24.10 -1.57
N HIS A 363 2.66 -25.05 -2.43
CA HIS A 363 3.84 -24.97 -3.28
C HIS A 363 3.49 -24.23 -4.58
N PRO A 364 4.42 -23.45 -5.14
CA PRO A 364 4.53 -23.31 -6.57
C PRO A 364 5.79 -24.02 -7.08
N ASP A 365 5.58 -24.93 -8.03
CA ASP A 365 6.57 -25.52 -8.92
C ASP A 365 7.32 -24.42 -9.69
N LEU A 366 8.65 -24.50 -9.70
CA LEU A 366 9.49 -23.70 -10.57
C LEU A 366 10.68 -24.55 -11.04
N ASP A 367 10.43 -25.40 -12.03
CA ASP A 367 11.49 -26.02 -12.84
C ASP A 367 10.88 -26.37 -14.19
N GLN A 368 11.24 -25.62 -15.24
CA GLN A 368 11.48 -26.07 -16.64
C GLN A 368 11.89 -24.85 -17.48
N ILE A 369 13.19 -24.55 -17.53
CA ILE A 369 13.78 -23.73 -18.59
C ILE A 369 14.30 -24.69 -19.67
N GLN A 370 13.57 -24.80 -20.77
CA GLN A 370 14.10 -25.41 -22.00
C GLN A 370 14.85 -24.36 -22.81
N LEU A 371 16.14 -24.63 -23.04
CA LEU A 371 16.94 -23.97 -24.06
C LEU A 371 16.35 -24.28 -25.45
N ILE A 372 15.90 -23.25 -26.16
CA ILE A 372 15.74 -23.30 -27.62
C ILE A 372 16.97 -22.65 -28.23
N LYS A 373 17.81 -23.49 -28.85
CA LYS A 373 18.79 -23.08 -29.88
C LYS A 373 18.02 -22.57 -31.09
N ASN A 374 18.31 -21.36 -31.55
CA ASN A 374 18.07 -20.98 -32.94
C ASN A 374 19.37 -20.42 -33.52
N ASP A 375 19.99 -21.25 -34.33
CA ASP A 375 20.93 -20.85 -35.37
C ASP A 375 20.15 -20.11 -36.46
N GLN A 376 20.58 -18.89 -36.82
CA GLN A 376 20.70 -18.47 -38.22
C GLN A 376 21.43 -17.12 -38.32
N SER A 377 22.43 -17.12 -39.18
CA SER A 377 23.35 -16.05 -39.51
C SER A 377 22.93 -15.39 -40.85
N PRO A 378 23.69 -14.47 -41.46
CA PRO A 378 23.33 -13.06 -41.63
C PRO A 378 22.90 -12.71 -43.07
N SER A 379 22.20 -11.57 -43.23
CA SER A 379 22.03 -10.92 -44.52
C SER A 379 22.60 -9.51 -44.50
N GLN A 380 23.62 -9.32 -45.35
CA GLN A 380 24.23 -8.07 -45.77
C GLN A 380 23.29 -7.26 -46.68
N THR A 381 23.37 -5.92 -46.57
CA THR A 381 23.21 -4.90 -47.64
C THR A 381 23.62 -3.57 -46.97
N THR A 382 24.68 -2.81 -47.31
CA THR A 382 25.01 -2.09 -48.56
C THR A 382 23.80 -1.43 -49.22
N TYR A 383 23.50 -0.17 -48.85
CA TYR A 383 23.92 1.05 -49.56
C TYR A 383 23.86 2.25 -48.59
#